data_AF-A0A672TXG0-F1
#
_entry.id   AF-A0A672TXG0-F1
#
_cell.length_a   1.000
_cell.length_b   1.000
_cell.length_c   1.000
_cell.angle_alpha   90.00
_cell.angle_beta   90.00
_cell.angle_gamma   90.00
#
_symmetry.space_group_name_H-M   'P 1'
#
loop_
_entity.id
_entity.type
_entity.pdbx_description
1 polymer ?
#
loop_
_entity_poly.entity_id
_entity_poly.type
_entity_poly.pdbx_seq_one_letter_code
_entity_poly.pdbx_strand_id
1 'polypeptide(L)'
;MDPAPPGSALVLLLLAVPPPGGCCSFEFSPVSSTFHAHVEAVSPWLLLDYTVEMPENLELGSLCSDLWTLRFGLAAILRLAARAGGALSPRLRALAAQLHFVTGCPLSDPQGCVRLRPVNVSQLLGALELHLGGLRERHPPPSACARLRCTTGTAPPGPP
;
A
#
# COMPACT_ATOMS: atom_id res chain seq x y z
N MET A 1 -20.86 -55.94 36.99
CA MET A 1 -19.93 -55.68 35.88
C MET A 1 -20.63 -56.16 34.63
N ASP A 2 -20.99 -55.34 33.65
CA ASP A 2 -20.25 -54.20 33.09
C ASP A 2 -21.14 -52.96 32.83
N PRO A 3 -20.65 -51.73 33.09
CA PRO A 3 -21.28 -50.50 32.62
C PRO A 3 -20.66 -50.02 31.28
N ALA A 4 -21.52 -49.63 30.35
CA ALA A 4 -21.14 -48.91 29.12
C ALA A 4 -20.68 -47.47 29.46
N PRO A 5 -19.67 -46.90 28.77
CA PRO A 5 -19.28 -45.51 28.97
C PRO A 5 -20.02 -44.59 27.98
N PRO A 6 -20.75 -43.56 28.42
CA PRO A 6 -21.20 -42.51 27.53
C PRO A 6 -20.13 -41.43 27.39
N GLY A 7 -19.62 -41.31 26.16
CA GLY A 7 -19.29 -40.04 25.49
C GLY A 7 -18.34 -39.07 26.20
N SER A 8 -17.05 -39.18 25.89
CA SER A 8 -16.12 -38.04 26.00
C SER A 8 -16.60 -36.92 25.07
N ALA A 9 -17.23 -35.89 25.65
CA ALA A 9 -17.47 -34.62 24.99
C ALA A 9 -16.13 -33.89 24.81
N LEU A 10 -15.49 -34.11 23.66
CA LEU A 10 -14.35 -33.31 23.20
C LEU A 10 -14.84 -31.89 22.93
N VAL A 11 -14.57 -30.99 23.87
CA VAL A 11 -14.69 -29.54 23.66
C VAL A 11 -13.59 -29.13 22.68
N LEU A 12 -13.96 -29.02 21.40
CA LEU A 12 -13.14 -28.41 20.34
C LEU A 12 -13.06 -26.90 20.60
N LEU A 13 -12.08 -26.50 21.40
CA LEU A 13 -11.66 -25.10 21.52
C LEU A 13 -10.98 -24.70 20.20
N LEU A 14 -11.78 -24.30 19.21
CA LEU A 14 -11.31 -23.67 17.98
C LEU A 14 -10.63 -22.35 18.35
N LEU A 15 -9.31 -22.40 18.56
CA LEU A 15 -8.44 -21.25 18.44
C LEU A 15 -8.68 -20.68 17.04
N ALA A 16 -9.42 -19.57 16.98
CA ALA A 16 -9.50 -18.73 15.80
C ALA A 16 -8.11 -18.09 15.59
N VAL A 17 -7.17 -18.90 15.11
CA VAL A 17 -5.95 -18.40 14.48
C VAL A 17 -6.47 -17.62 13.28
N PRO A 18 -6.32 -16.27 13.24
CA PRO A 18 -6.62 -15.54 12.03
C PRO A 18 -5.82 -16.23 10.91
N PRO A 19 -6.41 -16.46 9.72
CA PRO A 19 -5.65 -17.01 8.61
C PRO A 19 -4.37 -16.20 8.50
N PRO A 20 -3.21 -16.82 8.23
CA PRO A 20 -1.97 -16.07 8.09
C PRO A 20 -2.20 -15.03 7.01
N GLY A 21 -2.50 -13.80 7.41
CA GLY A 21 -2.56 -12.67 6.51
C GLY A 21 -1.17 -12.63 5.90
N GLY A 22 -1.10 -12.76 4.58
CA GLY A 22 0.13 -13.01 3.85
C GLY A 22 1.30 -12.22 4.45
N CYS A 23 2.35 -12.93 4.87
CA CYS A 23 3.54 -12.29 5.40
C CYS A 23 4.03 -11.28 4.35
N CYS A 24 4.12 -10.00 4.70
CA CYS A 24 4.65 -8.94 3.83
C CYS A 24 6.19 -9.04 3.78
N SER A 25 6.72 -10.23 3.47
CA SER A 25 8.15 -10.52 3.46
C SER A 25 8.58 -10.78 2.04
N PHE A 26 9.63 -10.08 1.62
CA PHE A 26 10.22 -10.28 0.31
C PHE A 26 11.57 -10.95 0.49
N GLU A 27 11.73 -12.15 -0.08
CA GLU A 27 13.01 -12.88 -0.06
C GLU A 27 14.07 -12.17 -0.90
N PHE A 28 13.64 -11.54 -1.99
CA PHE A 28 14.45 -10.70 -2.87
C PHE A 28 13.80 -9.32 -2.99
N SER A 29 14.58 -8.30 -3.36
CA SER A 29 14.03 -6.95 -3.57
C SER A 29 12.88 -6.99 -4.58
N PRO A 30 11.66 -6.60 -4.20
CA PRO A 30 10.51 -6.62 -5.10
C PRO A 30 10.47 -5.38 -6.02
N VAL A 31 11.39 -4.42 -5.80
CA VAL A 31 11.44 -3.14 -6.50
C VAL A 31 12.10 -3.34 -7.87
N SER A 32 11.32 -3.15 -8.92
CA SER A 32 11.81 -3.17 -10.30
C SER A 32 12.80 -2.04 -10.58
N SER A 33 13.90 -2.35 -11.27
CA SER A 33 14.86 -1.35 -11.77
C SER A 33 14.32 -0.53 -12.94
N THR A 34 13.19 -0.92 -13.54
CA THR A 34 12.62 -0.28 -14.74
C THR A 34 11.47 0.67 -14.43
N PHE A 35 11.18 0.95 -13.15
CA PHE A 35 10.07 1.81 -12.76
C PHE A 35 10.17 3.21 -13.39
N HIS A 36 11.32 3.87 -13.28
CA HIS A 36 11.56 5.20 -13.86
C HIS A 36 11.27 5.22 -15.37
N ALA A 37 11.70 4.19 -16.12
CA ALA A 37 11.41 4.10 -17.55
C ALA A 37 9.90 4.01 -17.85
N HIS A 38 9.11 3.38 -16.98
CA HIS A 38 7.65 3.36 -17.11
C HIS A 38 7.02 4.73 -16.79
N VAL A 39 7.58 5.47 -15.84
CA VAL A 39 7.17 6.85 -15.55
C VAL A 39 7.44 7.76 -16.75
N GLU A 40 8.63 7.71 -17.33
CA GLU A 40 8.97 8.46 -18.55
C GLU A 40 8.06 8.09 -19.74
N ALA A 41 7.73 6.81 -19.89
CA ALA A 41 6.86 6.35 -20.99
C ALA A 41 5.41 6.85 -20.87
N VAL A 42 4.89 7.05 -19.65
CA VAL A 42 3.51 7.50 -19.43
C VAL A 42 3.39 9.01 -19.28
N SER A 43 4.43 9.70 -18.80
CA SER A 43 4.39 11.15 -18.50
C SER A 43 3.92 12.03 -19.68
N PRO A 44 4.32 11.80 -20.94
CA PRO A 44 3.84 12.59 -22.09
C PRO A 44 2.33 12.46 -22.35
N TRP A 45 1.68 11.43 -21.80
CA TRP A 45 0.26 11.15 -21.98
C TRP A 45 -0.60 11.69 -20.83
N LEU A 46 0.03 12.31 -19.82
CA LEU A 46 -0.63 12.74 -18.60
C LEU A 46 -0.72 14.27 -18.53
N LEU A 47 -1.87 14.75 -18.08
CA LEU A 47 -1.99 16.10 -17.53
C LEU A 47 -1.35 16.07 -16.12
N LEU A 48 -0.13 16.56 -16.00
CA LEU A 48 0.67 16.44 -14.78
C LEU A 48 0.10 17.20 -13.58
N ASP A 49 -0.76 18.18 -13.83
CA ASP A 49 -1.52 18.96 -12.85
C ASP A 49 -2.87 18.33 -12.49
N TYR A 50 -3.29 17.26 -13.17
CA TYR A 50 -4.52 16.54 -12.84
C TYR A 50 -4.46 16.03 -11.40
N THR A 51 -5.59 16.14 -10.70
CA THR A 51 -5.67 15.85 -9.27
C THR A 51 -6.04 14.40 -8.97
N VAL A 52 -5.32 13.81 -8.02
CA VAL A 52 -5.53 12.45 -7.49
C VAL A 52 -5.48 12.47 -5.97
N GLU A 53 -6.03 11.44 -5.33
CA GLU A 53 -6.09 11.34 -3.86
C GLU A 53 -4.90 10.55 -3.30
N MET A 54 -4.15 11.15 -2.38
CA MET A 54 -3.03 10.54 -1.66
C MET A 54 -3.14 10.76 -0.14
N PRO A 55 -2.58 9.88 0.70
CA PRO A 55 -2.64 10.02 2.14
C PRO A 55 -1.83 11.23 2.63
N GLU A 56 -2.39 11.99 3.57
CA GLU A 56 -1.73 13.20 4.11
C GLU A 56 -1.13 13.01 5.50
N ASN A 57 -1.65 12.07 6.28
CA ASN A 57 -1.38 11.95 7.71
C ASN A 57 -0.82 10.57 8.10
N LEU A 58 -0.21 9.83 7.18
CA LEU A 58 0.50 8.60 7.55
C LEU A 58 1.67 8.93 8.50
N GLU A 59 1.98 8.01 9.41
CA GLU A 59 3.16 8.12 10.28
C GLU A 59 4.45 8.06 9.45
N LEU A 60 5.05 9.23 9.24
CA LEU A 60 6.30 9.41 8.50
C LEU A 60 7.49 8.83 9.28
N GLY A 61 8.54 8.42 8.56
CA GLY A 61 9.80 7.95 9.15
C GLY A 61 9.75 6.56 9.77
N SER A 62 8.57 5.92 9.81
CA SER A 62 8.45 4.51 10.15
C SER A 62 9.04 3.63 9.04
N LEU A 63 9.53 2.43 9.39
CA LEU A 63 9.97 1.42 8.41
C LEU A 63 8.88 1.04 7.40
N CYS A 64 7.62 1.32 7.73
CA CYS A 64 6.44 0.96 6.94
C CYS A 64 5.91 2.10 6.06
N SER A 65 6.38 3.33 6.28
CA SER A 65 5.86 4.52 5.59
C SER A 65 5.98 4.39 4.07
N ASP A 66 7.11 3.87 3.57
CA ASP A 66 7.33 3.68 2.13
C ASP A 66 6.30 2.71 1.54
N LEU A 67 6.13 1.54 2.18
CA LEU A 67 5.16 0.52 1.75
C LEU A 67 3.72 1.05 1.77
N TRP A 68 3.33 1.76 2.83
CA TRP A 68 1.99 2.33 2.95
C TRP A 68 1.73 3.35 1.85
N THR A 69 2.65 4.30 1.63
CA THR A 69 2.48 5.30 0.58
C THR A 69 2.39 4.65 -0.80
N LEU A 70 3.22 3.63 -1.08
CA LEU A 70 3.17 2.89 -2.34
C LEU A 70 1.82 2.19 -2.54
N ARG A 71 1.21 1.62 -1.48
CA ARG A 71 -0.13 1.01 -1.56
C ARG A 71 -1.21 2.01 -1.96
N PHE A 72 -1.18 3.22 -1.40
CA PHE A 72 -2.13 4.27 -1.75
C PHE A 72 -1.87 4.81 -3.16
N GLY A 73 -0.60 4.96 -3.54
CA GLY A 73 -0.21 5.38 -4.87
C GLY A 73 -0.62 4.41 -5.97
N LEU A 74 -0.46 3.10 -5.74
CA LEU A 74 -0.98 2.07 -6.63
C LEU A 74 -2.50 2.22 -6.82
N ALA A 75 -3.25 2.42 -5.74
CA ALA A 75 -4.69 2.64 -5.83
C ALA A 75 -5.04 3.93 -6.60
N ALA A 76 -4.25 5.00 -6.44
CA ALA A 76 -4.40 6.23 -7.21
C ALA A 76 -4.18 6.01 -8.71
N ILE A 77 -3.10 5.31 -9.10
CA ILE A 77 -2.82 4.97 -10.51
C ILE A 77 -3.95 4.12 -11.10
N LEU A 78 -4.45 3.11 -10.37
CA LEU A 78 -5.53 2.25 -10.86
C LEU A 78 -6.85 3.03 -11.04
N ARG A 79 -7.17 3.95 -10.12
CA ARG A 79 -8.33 4.84 -10.27
C ARG A 79 -8.19 5.78 -11.46
N LEU A 80 -6.98 6.29 -11.71
CA LEU A 80 -6.68 7.09 -12.89
C LEU A 80 -6.83 6.26 -14.17
N ALA A 81 -6.31 5.03 -14.18
CA ALA A 81 -6.40 4.11 -15.31
C ALA A 81 -7.86 3.73 -15.65
N ALA A 82 -8.73 3.62 -14.65
CA ALA A 82 -10.14 3.31 -14.84
C ALA A 82 -10.92 4.45 -15.52
N ARG A 83 -10.45 5.69 -15.42
CA ARG A 83 -11.05 6.88 -16.04
C ARG A 83 -10.36 7.29 -17.35
N ALA A 84 -9.19 6.74 -17.61
CA ALA A 84 -8.40 7.03 -18.80
C ALA A 84 -8.98 6.38 -20.07
N GLY A 85 -8.79 7.03 -21.20
CA GLY A 85 -9.15 6.48 -22.52
C GLY A 85 -8.30 5.27 -22.92
N GLY A 86 -8.68 4.62 -24.03
CA GLY A 86 -8.11 3.34 -24.47
C GLY A 86 -6.60 3.32 -24.71
N ALA A 87 -5.97 4.46 -25.04
CA ALA A 87 -4.52 4.56 -25.21
C ALA A 87 -3.76 4.74 -23.88
N LEU A 88 -4.32 5.54 -22.95
CA LEU A 88 -3.65 5.88 -21.69
C LEU A 88 -3.86 4.79 -20.61
N SER A 89 -5.05 4.18 -20.57
CA SER A 89 -5.40 3.17 -19.57
C SER A 89 -4.41 1.99 -19.52
N PRO A 90 -4.00 1.37 -20.66
CA PRO A 90 -3.00 0.30 -20.65
C PRO A 90 -1.62 0.75 -20.14
N ARG A 91 -1.20 1.98 -20.47
CA ARG A 91 0.09 2.53 -20.00
C ARG A 91 0.10 2.72 -18.49
N LEU A 92 -0.99 3.24 -17.93
CA LEU A 92 -1.15 3.38 -16.48
C LEU A 92 -1.21 2.02 -15.77
N ARG A 93 -1.85 1.01 -16.37
CA ARG A 93 -1.85 -0.36 -15.82
C ARG A 93 -0.46 -0.99 -15.86
N ALA A 94 0.32 -0.75 -16.91
CA ALA A 94 1.71 -1.21 -16.98
C ALA A 94 2.58 -0.57 -15.89
N LEU A 95 2.42 0.74 -15.63
CA LEU A 95 3.05 1.40 -14.50
C LEU A 95 2.59 0.81 -13.16
N ALA A 96 1.27 0.60 -12.98
CA ALA A 96 0.71 0.00 -11.77
C ALA A 96 1.26 -1.42 -11.50
N ALA A 97 1.53 -2.21 -12.55
CA ALA A 97 2.07 -3.55 -12.42
C ALA A 97 3.45 -3.56 -11.75
N GLN A 98 4.26 -2.51 -11.93
CA GLN A 98 5.55 -2.36 -11.26
C GLN A 98 5.43 -2.24 -9.73
N LEU A 99 4.25 -1.88 -9.23
CA LEU A 99 3.94 -1.74 -7.80
C LEU A 99 3.13 -2.92 -7.26
N HIS A 100 2.75 -3.89 -8.09
CA HIS A 100 1.75 -4.91 -7.70
C HIS A 100 2.17 -5.74 -6.49
N PHE A 101 3.47 -5.86 -6.21
CA PHE A 101 3.99 -6.55 -5.03
C PHE A 101 3.42 -6.02 -3.70
N VAL A 102 3.05 -4.73 -3.60
CA VAL A 102 2.47 -4.15 -2.37
C VAL A 102 1.06 -4.68 -2.07
N THR A 103 0.41 -5.32 -3.04
CA THR A 103 -0.90 -5.97 -2.85
C THR A 103 -0.81 -7.26 -2.05
N GLY A 104 0.36 -7.90 -2.00
CA GLY A 104 0.60 -9.11 -1.19
C GLY A 104 0.61 -8.83 0.31
N CYS A 105 0.61 -7.56 0.72
CA CYS A 105 0.62 -7.15 2.12
C CYS A 105 -0.81 -6.87 2.63
N PRO A 106 -1.26 -7.52 3.71
CA PRO A 106 -2.61 -7.37 4.28
C PRO A 106 -2.71 -6.08 5.11
N LEU A 107 -2.55 -4.94 4.45
CA LEU A 107 -2.63 -3.62 5.07
C LEU A 107 -4.07 -3.31 5.47
N SER A 108 -4.25 -2.84 6.70
CA SER A 108 -5.54 -2.47 7.28
C SER A 108 -5.46 -1.15 8.03
N ASP A 109 -6.50 -0.32 7.88
CA ASP A 109 -6.72 0.90 8.67
C ASP A 109 -7.89 0.66 9.64
N PRO A 110 -7.65 -0.01 10.79
CA PRO A 110 -8.73 -0.37 11.71
C PRO A 110 -9.35 0.83 12.41
N GLN A 111 -8.68 1.99 12.41
CA GLN A 111 -9.18 3.21 13.05
C GLN A 111 -9.85 4.17 12.05
N GLY A 112 -9.79 3.86 10.74
CA GLY A 112 -10.21 4.79 9.70
C GLY A 112 -9.49 6.13 9.78
N CYS A 113 -8.24 6.13 10.26
CA CYS A 113 -7.52 7.37 10.57
C CYS A 113 -6.95 8.05 9.33
N VAL A 114 -6.79 7.32 8.22
CA VAL A 114 -6.13 7.86 7.04
C VAL A 114 -7.00 8.91 6.38
N ARG A 115 -6.46 10.12 6.26
CA ARG A 115 -7.05 11.21 5.51
C ARG A 115 -6.38 11.29 4.16
N LEU A 116 -7.22 11.42 3.13
CA LEU A 116 -6.76 11.62 1.77
C LEU A 116 -6.84 13.11 1.45
N ARG A 117 -5.87 13.58 0.69
CA ARG A 117 -5.86 14.92 0.13
C ARG A 117 -5.64 14.88 -1.37
N PRO A 118 -6.16 15.89 -2.08
CA PRO A 118 -5.82 16.10 -3.48
C PRO A 118 -4.34 16.44 -3.63
N VAL A 119 -3.67 15.77 -4.57
CA VAL A 119 -2.32 16.07 -5.04
C VAL A 119 -2.27 15.97 -6.56
N ASN A 120 -1.30 16.64 -7.18
CA ASN A 120 -1.12 16.56 -8.62
C ASN A 120 -0.49 15.23 -9.05
N VAL A 121 -0.75 14.78 -10.27
CA VAL A 121 -0.14 13.57 -10.84
C VAL A 121 1.38 13.64 -10.82
N SER A 122 2.00 14.80 -11.07
CA SER A 122 3.45 14.97 -10.92
C SER A 122 3.95 14.68 -9.51
N GLN A 123 3.22 15.13 -8.48
CA GLN A 123 3.55 14.85 -7.08
C GLN A 123 3.35 13.38 -6.73
N LEU A 124 2.30 12.75 -7.26
CA LEU A 124 2.10 11.30 -7.13
C LEU A 124 3.30 10.55 -7.72
N LEU A 125 3.68 10.81 -8.97
CA LEU A 125 4.76 10.09 -9.65
C LEU A 125 6.09 10.26 -8.91
N GLY A 126 6.44 11.49 -8.52
CA GLY A 126 7.66 11.77 -7.75
C GLY A 126 7.66 11.09 -6.38
N ALA A 127 6.51 11.04 -5.69
CA ALA A 127 6.40 10.32 -4.42
C ALA A 127 6.64 8.81 -4.58
N LEU A 128 6.16 8.21 -5.67
CA LEU A 128 6.37 6.77 -5.93
C LEU A 128 7.83 6.44 -6.19
N GLU A 129 8.52 7.26 -6.99
CA GLU A 129 9.96 7.09 -7.23
C GLU A 129 10.76 7.19 -5.92
N LEU A 130 10.45 8.20 -5.10
CA LEU A 130 11.09 8.39 -3.80
C LEU A 130 10.89 7.19 -2.88
N HIS A 131 9.64 6.75 -2.71
CA HIS A 131 9.31 5.67 -1.78
C HIS A 131 9.77 4.30 -2.28
N LEU A 132 9.84 4.06 -3.60
CA LEU A 132 10.49 2.87 -4.14
C LEU A 132 11.99 2.86 -3.86
N GLY A 133 12.66 4.00 -3.96
CA GLY A 133 14.06 4.16 -3.55
C GLY A 133 14.27 3.80 -2.08
N GLY A 134 13.43 4.36 -1.20
CA GLY A 134 13.47 4.07 0.24
C GLY A 134 13.24 2.59 0.57
N LEU A 135 12.30 1.94 -0.11
CA LEU A 135 11.99 0.51 0.08
C LEU A 135 13.11 -0.40 -0.44
N ARG A 136 13.80 0.00 -1.52
CA ARG A 136 14.94 -0.75 -2.07
C ARG A 136 16.11 -0.79 -1.08
N GLU A 137 16.32 0.29 -0.35
CA GLU A 137 17.37 0.40 0.66
C GLU A 137 16.98 -0.25 2.00
N ARG A 138 15.68 -0.22 2.34
CA ARG A 138 15.17 -0.68 3.64
C ARG A 138 14.03 -1.66 3.43
N HIS A 139 14.28 -2.92 3.75
CA HIS A 139 13.25 -3.95 3.71
C HIS A 139 12.46 -3.93 5.02
N PRO A 140 11.17 -3.56 5.00
CA PRO A 140 10.36 -3.57 6.21
C PRO A 140 10.16 -5.00 6.73
N PRO A 141 10.11 -5.21 8.05
CA PRO A 141 9.71 -6.49 8.60
C PRO A 141 8.22 -6.77 8.29
N PRO A 142 7.87 -8.00 7.86
CA PRO A 142 6.57 -8.34 7.27
C PRO A 142 5.34 -8.10 8.14
N SER A 143 5.47 -8.34 9.44
CA SER A 143 4.35 -8.28 10.38
C SER A 143 4.13 -6.87 10.95
N ALA A 144 5.16 -6.02 10.92
CA ALA A 144 5.10 -4.70 11.56
C ALA A 144 4.22 -3.71 10.78
N CYS A 145 4.06 -3.91 9.46
CA CYS A 145 3.41 -2.94 8.59
C CYS A 145 1.93 -3.23 8.31
N ALA A 146 1.37 -4.33 8.83
CA ALA A 146 -0.02 -4.71 8.54
C ALA A 146 -1.06 -3.68 9.03
N ARG A 147 -0.77 -2.93 10.10
CA ARG A 147 -1.67 -1.89 10.61
C ARG A 147 -1.15 -0.52 10.23
N LEU A 148 -1.94 0.22 9.47
CA LEU A 148 -1.68 1.62 9.14
C LEU A 148 -1.68 2.46 10.42
N ARG A 149 -0.77 3.43 10.48
CA ARG A 149 -0.65 4.39 11.57
C ARG A 149 -0.68 5.80 11.01
N CYS A 150 -1.33 6.68 11.74
CA CYS A 150 -1.50 8.07 11.34
C CYS A 150 -0.95 9.01 12.40
N THR A 151 -0.43 10.16 11.98
CA THR A 151 -0.09 11.25 12.88
C THR A 151 -1.38 11.93 13.34
N THR A 152 -1.52 12.12 14.65
CA THR A 152 -2.54 12.99 15.23
C THR A 152 -2.01 14.42 15.10
N GLY A 153 -2.31 15.10 13.99
CA GLY A 153 -1.65 16.36 13.64
C GLY A 153 -1.68 17.41 14.75
N THR A 154 -0.50 17.93 15.10
CA THR A 154 -0.34 19.38 15.21
C THR A 154 -0.22 19.90 13.78
N ALA A 155 -1.21 20.67 13.33
CA ALA A 155 -1.11 21.39 12.06
C ALA A 155 0.14 22.29 12.10
N PRO A 156 0.92 22.42 11.01
CA PRO A 156 1.96 23.43 10.95
C PRO A 156 1.30 24.82 11.13
N PRO A 157 1.91 25.74 11.90
CA PRO A 157 1.39 27.10 12.01
C PRO A 157 1.32 27.71 10.60
N GLY A 158 0.15 28.24 10.24
CA GLY A 158 -0.04 28.94 8.98
C GLY A 158 0.95 30.10 8.84
N PRO A 159 1.27 30.52 7.59
CA PRO A 159 2.22 31.60 7.37
C PRO A 159 1.74 32.92 8.02
N PRO A 160 2.67 33.81 8.41
CA PRO A 160 2.37 35.10 9.03
C PRO A 160 1.59 36.04 8.11
#